data_AF-A0A3D5JAP4-F1
#
_entry.id   AF-A0A3D5JAP4-F1
#
_cell.length_a   1.000
_cell.length_b   1.000
_cell.length_c   1.000
_cell.angle_alpha   90.00
_cell.angle_beta   90.00
_cell.angle_gamma   90.00
#
_symmetry.space_group_name_H-M   'P 1'
#
loop_
_entity.id
_entity.type
_entity.pdbx_description
1 polymer ?
#
loop_
_entity_poly.entity_id
_entity_poly.type
_entity_poly.pdbx_seq_one_letter_code
_entity_poly.pdbx_strand_id
1 'polypeptide(L)' 'MYMQATVNFCDATQKTYPSPQKGAVLLKDDGDGCWQVASNVGPEYIERNGIKPLSKEKCRMEIESRGGFLAA' A
#
# COMPACT_ATOMS: atom_id res chain seq x y z
N MET A 1 -4.09 4.33 -3.47
CA MET A 1 -4.84 3.50 -2.48
C MET A 1 -3.84 2.85 -1.55
N TYR A 2 -4.14 2.62 -0.27
CA TYR A 2 -3.20 1.96 0.64
C TYR A 2 -3.68 0.54 0.99
N MET A 3 -2.83 -0.46 0.78
CA MET A 3 -3.09 -1.86 1.10
C MET A 3 -2.27 -2.28 2.31
N GLN A 4 -2.89 -2.97 3.28
CA GLN A 4 -2.20 -3.52 4.45
C GLN A 4 -1.09 -4.48 4.01
N ALA A 5 0.11 -4.27 4.52
CA ALA A 5 1.28 -5.08 4.21
C ALA A 5 2.27 -5.05 5.38
N THR A 6 3.20 -6.00 5.39
CA THR A 6 4.33 -5.99 6.31
C THR A 6 5.52 -5.35 5.60
N VAL A 7 6.12 -4.33 6.20
CA VAL A 7 7.21 -3.56 5.58
C VAL A 7 8.44 -3.58 6.48
N ASN A 8 9.61 -3.71 5.84
CA ASN A 8 10.91 -3.59 6.49
C ASN A 8 11.54 -2.20 6.30
N PHE A 9 10.95 -1.40 5.41
CA PHE A 9 11.42 -0.08 5.05
C PHE A 9 10.21 0.82 4.75
N CYS A 10 10.30 2.08 5.17
CA CYS A 10 9.32 3.10 4.82
C CYS A 10 9.98 4.12 3.88
N ASP A 11 9.50 4.17 2.63
CA ASP A 11 10.01 5.09 1.60
C ASP A 11 9.80 6.56 1.99
N ALA A 12 8.66 6.87 2.62
CA ALA A 12 8.29 8.24 2.96
C ALA A 12 9.13 8.85 4.09
N THR A 13 9.64 8.03 5.01
CA THR A 13 10.48 8.46 6.14
C THR A 13 11.94 8.02 5.97
N GLN A 14 12.25 7.32 4.87
CA GLN A 14 13.54 6.67 4.60
C GLN A 14 14.05 5.85 5.80
N LYS A 15 13.12 5.21 6.51
CA LYS A 15 13.40 4.49 7.75
C LYS A 15 13.40 3.00 7.49
N THR A 16 14.51 2.35 7.81
CA THR A 16 14.62 0.89 7.86
C THR A 16 14.26 0.40 9.24
N TYR A 17 13.38 -0.61 9.31
CA TYR A 17 13.03 -1.26 10.56
C TYR A 17 13.92 -2.48 10.80
N PRO A 18 14.35 -2.73 12.04
CA PRO A 18 15.11 -3.92 12.39
C PRO A 18 14.28 -5.21 12.30
N SER A 19 12.97 -5.11 12.20
CA SER A 19 12.05 -6.26 12.04
C SER A 19 10.83 -5.84 11.24
N PRO A 20 10.19 -6.77 10.51
CA PRO A 20 9.00 -6.48 9.70
C PRO A 20 7.89 -5.88 10.57
N GLN A 21 7.47 -4.66 10.22
CA GLN A 21 6.42 -3.94 10.92
C GLN A 21 5.12 -3.97 10.12
N LYS A 22 3.99 -3.90 10.83
CA LYS A 22 2.68 -3.69 10.18
C LYS A 22 2.65 -2.28 9.61
N GLY A 23 2.59 -2.19 8.29
CA GLY A 23 2.48 -0.95 7.54
C GLY A 23 1.46 -1.08 6.43
N ALA A 24 1.76 -0.44 5.31
CA ALA A 24 0.97 -0.52 4.11
C ALA A 24 1.82 -0.29 2.88
N VAL A 25 1.30 -0.66 1.72
CA VAL A 25 1.86 -0.29 0.43
C VAL A 25 0.91 0.65 -0.28
N LEU A 26 1.47 1.67 -0.91
CA LEU A 26 0.74 2.57 -1.81
C LEU A 26 0.55 1.84 -3.14
N LEU A 27 -0.70 1.55 -3.48
CA LEU A 27 -1.09 1.08 -4.80
C LEU A 27 -1.43 2.28 -5.69
N LYS A 28 -0.87 2.26 -6.91
CA LYS A 28 -1.09 3.27 -7.93
C LYS A 28 -1.50 2.59 -9.23
N ASP A 29 -2.48 3.19 -9.90
CA ASP A 29 -2.90 2.82 -11.25
C ASP A 29 -1.86 3.31 -12.28
N ASP A 30 -1.50 2.45 -13.22
CA ASP A 30 -0.56 2.74 -14.29
C ASP A 30 -1.21 3.47 -15.49
N GLY A 31 -2.52 3.69 -15.47
CA GLY A 31 -3.29 4.27 -16.56
C GLY A 31 -3.89 3.25 -17.53
N ASP A 32 -3.41 2.00 -17.50
CA ASP A 32 -3.91 0.88 -18.31
C ASP A 32 -4.87 -0.04 -17.50
N GLY A 33 -5.34 0.42 -16.34
CA GLY A 33 -6.12 -0.39 -15.40
C GLY A 33 -5.29 -1.38 -14.58
N CYS A 34 -3.98 -1.40 -14.76
CA CYS A 34 -3.06 -2.19 -13.95
C CYS A 34 -2.65 -1.41 -12.70
N TRP A 35 -2.94 -1.96 -11.52
CA TRP A 35 -2.54 -1.38 -10.23
C TRP A 35 -1.29 -2.08 -9.72
N GLN A 36 -0.29 -1.29 -9.31
CA GLN A 36 1.00 -1.77 -8.84
C GLN A 36 1.43 -1.10 -7.54
N VAL A 37 2.34 -1.76 -6.81
CA VAL A 37 2.94 -1.20 -5.59
C VAL A 37 3.92 -0.10 -5.99
N ALA A 38 3.57 1.13 -5.62
CA ALA A 38 4.40 2.31 -5.86
C ALA A 38 5.38 2.60 -4.74
N SER A 39 5.01 2.36 -3.47
CA SER A 39 5.87 2.65 -2.31
C SER A 39 5.47 1.86 -1.06
N ASN A 40 6.42 1.60 -0.18
CA ASN A 40 6.19 1.05 1.15
C ASN A 40 6.03 2.18 2.16
N VAL A 41 4.98 2.12 2.97
CA VAL A 41 4.75 3.07 4.05
C VAL A 41 4.68 2.34 5.39
N GLY A 42 5.47 2.82 6.33
CA GLY A 42 5.52 2.29 7.68
C GLY A 42 4.44 2.85 8.60
N PRO A 43 4.34 2.29 9.82
CA PRO A 43 3.31 2.68 10.79
C PRO A 43 3.35 4.17 11.15
N GLU A 44 4.54 4.80 11.28
CA GLU A 44 4.59 6.22 11.63
C GLU A 44 4.03 7.13 10.53
N TYR A 45 4.21 6.77 9.26
CA TYR A 45 3.65 7.53 8.14
C TYR A 45 2.13 7.38 8.09
N ILE A 46 1.65 6.17 8.37
CA ILE A 46 0.22 5.85 8.41
C ILE A 46 -0.46 6.66 9.53
N GLU A 47 0.09 6.63 10.74
CA GLU A 47 -0.45 7.34 11.89
C GLU A 47 -0.42 8.85 11.68
N ARG A 48 0.72 9.40 11.21
CA ARG A 48 0.89 10.84 10.97
C ARG A 48 -0.09 11.40 9.93
N ASN A 49 -0.42 10.62 8.90
CA ASN A 49 -1.31 11.04 7.82
C ASN A 49 -2.76 10.55 7.99
N GLY A 50 -3.08 9.86 9.09
CA GLY A 50 -4.42 9.29 9.31
C GLY A 50 -4.84 8.28 8.24
N ILE A 51 -3.87 7.58 7.64
CA ILE A 51 -4.13 6.63 6.55
C ILE A 51 -4.82 5.40 7.11
N LYS A 52 -5.87 4.95 6.41
CA LYS A 52 -6.57 3.71 6.74
C LYS A 52 -6.28 2.67 5.66
N PRO A 53 -5.22 1.85 5.81
CA PRO A 53 -4.91 0.83 4.82
C PRO A 53 -6.01 -0.22 4.80
N LEU A 54 -6.41 -0.59 3.59
CA LEU A 54 -7.43 -1.60 3.34
C LEU A 54 -6.79 -2.99 3.27
N SER A 55 -7.54 -4.02 3.63
CA SER A 55 -7.09 -5.40 3.44
C SER A 55 -6.94 -5.74 1.96
N LYS A 56 -6.09 -6.71 1.62
CA LYS A 56 -5.83 -7.12 0.23
C LYS A 56 -7.12 -7.39 -0.56
N GLU A 57 -8.08 -8.08 0.06
CA GLU A 57 -9.39 -8.36 -0.55
C GLU A 57 -10.19 -7.09 -0.86
N LYS A 58 -10.21 -6.10 0.06
CA LYS A 58 -10.87 -4.81 -0.18
C LYS A 58 -10.19 -4.00 -1.28
N CYS A 59 -8.86 -3.97 -1.29
CA CYS A 59 -8.11 -3.34 -2.38
C CYS A 59 -8.45 -3.99 -3.72
N ARG A 60 -8.48 -5.32 -3.78
CA ARG A 60 -8.81 -6.06 -4.99
C ARG A 60 -10.23 -5.75 -5.47
N MET A 61 -11.23 -5.79 -4.59
CA MET A 61 -12.61 -5.45 -4.94
C MET A 61 -12.76 -4.02 -5.46
N GLU A 62 -12.08 -3.05 -4.83
CA GLU A 62 -12.10 -1.65 -5.28
C GLU A 62 -11.43 -1.46 -6.64
N ILE A 63 -10.34 -2.19 -6.90
CA ILE A 63 -9.62 -2.16 -8.19
C ILE A 63 -10.47 -2.81 -9.28
N GLU A 64 -11.05 -3.98 -9.03
CA GLU A 64 -11.95 -4.69 -9.94
C GLU A 64 -13.23 -3.86 -10.22
N SER A 65 -13.78 -3.19 -9.21
CA SER A 65 -14.93 -2.26 -9.35
C SER A 65 -14.61 -1.06 -10.26
N ARG A 66 -13.35 -0.64 -10.32
CA ARG A 66 -12.87 0.42 -11.23
C ARG A 66 -12.51 -0.09 -12.63
N GLY A 67 -12.68 -1.39 -12.90
CA GLY A 67 -12.30 -2.02 -14.16
C GLY A 67 -10.81 -2.35 -14.28
N GLY A 68 -10.06 -2.28 -13.17
CA GLY A 68 -8.64 -2.60 -13.13
C GLY A 68 -8.34 -3.98 -12.53
N PHE A 69 -7.05 -4.33 -12.48
CA PHE A 69 -6.56 -5.51 -11.77
C PHE A 69 -5.29 -5.18 -10.98
N LEU A 70 -5.09 -5.88 -9.86
CA LEU A 70 -3.86 -5.77 -9.08
C LEU A 70 -2.80 -6.68 -9.71
N ALA A 71 -1.68 -6.11 -10.14
CA ALA A 71 -0.53 -6.89 -10.62
C ALA A 71 -0.04 -7.84 -9.51
N ALA A 72 0.27 -9.08 -9.90
CA ALA A 72 0.70 -10.15 -9.01
C ALA A 72 2.10 -9.92 -8.43
#